data_AF-A0A1H3VPJ3-F1
#
_entry.id   AF-A0A1H3VPJ3-F1
#
_cell.length_a   1.000
_cell.length_b   1.000
_cell.length_c   1.000
_cell.angle_alpha   90.00
_cell.angle_beta   90.00
_cell.angle_gamma   90.00
#
_symmetry.space_group_name_H-M   'P 1'
#
loop_
_entity.id
_entity.type
_entity.pdbx_description
1 polymer ?
#
loop_
_entity_poly.entity_id
_entity_poly.type
_entity_poly.pdbx_seq_one_letter_code
_entity_poly.pdbx_strand_id
1 'polypeptide(L)' 'MTAIQGQETLLGPYEPIEGYEVAIINDGGMPIELVETNLTDEELWGKAKEQNDLNTDGLNQPGSR' A
#
# COMPACT_ATOMS: atom_id res chain seq x y z
N MET A 1 8.48 11.77 -0.77
CA MET A 1 7.28 12.01 -1.59
C MET A 1 7.19 13.39 -2.24
N THR A 2 7.71 13.53 -3.46
CA THR A 2 7.33 14.61 -4.39
C THR A 2 6.04 14.29 -5.15
N ALA A 3 5.62 13.02 -5.21
CA ALA A 3 4.52 12.53 -6.06
C ALA A 3 3.15 13.16 -5.76
N ILE A 4 2.89 13.56 -4.51
CA ILE A 4 1.63 14.21 -4.10
C ILE A 4 1.70 15.74 -4.08
N GLN A 5 2.83 16.34 -4.48
CA GLN A 5 2.98 17.79 -4.46
C GLN A 5 2.01 18.45 -5.44
N GLY A 6 1.14 19.33 -4.93
CA GLY A 6 0.13 20.03 -5.73
C GLY A 6 -1.12 19.20 -6.04
N GLN A 7 -1.21 17.97 -5.54
CA GLN A 7 -2.41 17.14 -5.61
C GLN A 7 -3.35 17.45 -4.44
N GLU A 8 -4.65 17.23 -4.63
CA GLU A 8 -5.61 17.23 -3.51
C GLU A 8 -5.48 15.90 -2.76
N THR A 9 -4.82 15.91 -1.61
CA THR A 9 -4.62 14.72 -0.79
C THR A 9 -5.86 14.41 0.06
N LEU A 10 -6.44 13.22 -0.13
CA LEU A 10 -7.53 12.68 0.67
C LEU A 10 -7.02 11.97 1.94
N LEU A 11 -5.90 11.26 1.82
CA LEU A 11 -5.18 10.65 2.94
C LEU A 11 -3.67 10.84 2.73
N GLY A 12 -3.01 11.45 3.72
CA GLY A 12 -1.58 11.72 3.69
C GLY A 12 -0.74 10.45 3.67
N PRO A 13 0.59 10.56 3.47
CA PRO A 13 1.48 9.42 3.44
C PRO A 13 1.34 8.53 4.68
N TYR A 14 1.15 7.22 4.47
CA TYR A 14 1.15 6.19 5.49
C TYR A 14 1.88 4.95 4.96
N GLU A 15 2.27 4.06 5.86
CA GLU A 15 3.03 2.86 5.53
C GLU A 15 2.23 1.63 5.97
N PRO A 16 1.33 1.09 5.10
CA PRO A 16 0.52 -0.07 5.46
C PRO A 16 1.32 -1.36 5.54
N ILE A 17 2.40 -1.43 4.76
CA ILE A 17 3.37 -2.51 4.72
C ILE A 17 4.75 -1.84 4.78
N GLU A 18 5.64 -2.36 5.63
CA GLU A 18 7.00 -1.84 5.76
C GLU A 18 7.72 -1.81 4.40
N GLY A 19 8.25 -0.64 4.05
CA GLY A 19 8.92 -0.36 2.78
C GLY A 19 8.01 0.17 1.67
N TYR A 20 6.72 0.38 1.93
CA TYR A 20 5.76 0.94 0.96
C TYR A 20 5.11 2.20 1.53
N GLU A 21 5.47 3.37 0.98
CA GLU A 21 4.80 4.62 1.30
C GLU A 21 3.58 4.79 0.39
N VAL A 22 2.41 5.04 0.99
CA VAL A 22 1.14 5.14 0.30
C VAL A 22 0.45 6.45 0.62
N ALA A 23 -0.15 7.09 -0.38
CA ALA A 23 -1.03 8.24 -0.18
C ALA A 23 -2.26 8.13 -1.10
N ILE A 24 -3.37 8.75 -0.69
CA ILE A 24 -4.58 8.80 -1.52
C ILE A 24 -4.80 10.25 -1.97
N ILE A 25 -4.94 10.45 -3.28
CA ILE A 25 -5.27 11.75 -3.89
C ILE A 25 -6.64 11.73 -4.54
N ASN A 26 -7.24 12.90 -4.73
CA ASN A 26 -8.38 13.10 -5.60
C ASN A 26 -7.90 13.48 -7.01
N ASP A 27 -8.16 12.62 -7.99
CA ASP A 27 -7.94 12.91 -9.40
C ASP A 27 -9.29 13.02 -10.12
N GLY A 28 -9.74 14.26 -10.37
CA GLY A 28 -10.98 14.51 -11.10
C GLY A 28 -12.26 13.98 -10.42
N GLY A 29 -12.29 13.88 -9.09
CA GLY A 29 -13.39 13.30 -8.32
C GLY A 29 -13.24 11.80 -8.03
N MET A 30 -12.16 11.17 -8.49
CA MET A 30 -11.85 9.77 -8.23
C MET A 30 -10.73 9.63 -7.19
N PRO A 31 -10.91 8.84 -6.12
CA PRO A 31 -9.80 8.51 -5.22
C PRO A 31 -8.80 7.59 -5.92
N ILE A 32 -7.53 8.00 -5.97
CA ILE A 32 -6.42 7.22 -6.51
C ILE A 32 -5.40 6.96 -5.41
N GLU A 33 -5.01 5.69 -5.24
CA GLU A 33 -3.95 5.27 -4.33
C GLU A 33 -2.61 5.29 -5.07
N LEU A 34 -1.65 6.07 -4.55
CA LEU A 34 -0.28 6.14 -5.04
C LEU A 34 0.61 5.34 -4.10
N VAL A 35 1.40 4.43 -4.66
CA VAL A 35 2.32 3.57 -3.93
C VAL A 35 3.75 3.87 -4.40
N GLU A 36 4.62 4.22 -3.45
CA GLU A 36 6.05 4.47 -3.66
C GLU A 36 6.86 3.47 -2.83
N THR A 37 7.94 2.93 -3.39
CA THR A 37 8.85 2.01 -2.69
C THR A 37 10.27 2.18 -3.19
N ASN A 38 11.24 1.96 -2.29
CA ASN A 38 12.66 1.88 -2.63
C ASN A 38 13.17 0.44 -2.67
N LEU A 39 12.27 -0.55 -2.58
CA LEU A 39 12.61 -1.96 -2.70
C LEU A 39 13.10 -2.27 -4.11
N THR A 40 14.14 -3.08 -4.19
CA THR A 40 14.59 -3.69 -5.44
C THR A 40 13.61 -4.75 -5.93
N ASP A 41 13.69 -5.11 -7.21
CA ASP A 41 12.86 -6.17 -7.79
C ASP A 41 13.04 -7.49 -7.02
N GLU A 42 14.27 -7.83 -6.64
CA GLU A 42 14.56 -9.02 -5.84
C GLU A 42 13.86 -9.00 -4.47
N GLU A 43 13.86 -7.85 -3.80
CA GLU A 43 13.18 -7.68 -2.50
C GLU A 43 11.66 -7.75 -2.65
N LEU A 44 11.09 -7.15 -3.70
CA LEU A 44 9.67 -7.25 -4.03
C LEU A 44 9.24 -8.71 -4.22
N TRP A 45 10.00 -9.46 -5.03
CA TRP A 45 9.73 -10.89 -5.24
C TRP A 45 9.95 -11.73 -3.99
N GLY A 46 10.89 -11.35 -3.13
CA GLY A 46 11.12 -11.97 -1.82
C GLY A 46 9.91 -11.82 -0.92
N LYS A 47 9.48 -10.58 -0.68
CA LYS A 47 8.29 -10.26 0.14
C LYS A 47 7.03 -10.95 -0.35
N ALA A 48 6.78 -10.94 -1.67
CA ALA A 48 5.61 -11.61 -2.26
C ALA A 48 5.57 -13.13 -2.03
N LYS A 49 6.74 -13.77 -1.87
CA LYS A 49 6.84 -15.21 -1.56
C LYS A 49 6.65 -15.49 -0.07
N GLU A 50 7.19 -14.63 0.79
CA GLU A 50 7.16 -14.82 2.24
C GLU A 50 5.81 -14.46 2.85
N GLN A 51 5.19 -13.36 2.40
CA GLN A 51 3.89 -12.86 2.86
C GLN A 51 3.79 -12.74 4.39
N ASN A 52 4.91 -12.52 5.05
CA ASN A 52 5.01 -12.39 6.51
C ASN A 52 4.59 -11.01 7.03
N ASP A 53 4.42 -10.05 6.12
CA ASP A 53 3.99 -8.67 6.35
C ASP A 53 2.49 -8.47 6.07
N LEU A 54 1.77 -9.52 5.67
CA LEU A 54 0.32 -9.51 5.53
C LEU A 54 -0.37 -9.95 6.83
N ASN A 55 -1.38 -9.19 7.26
CA ASN A 55 -2.28 -9.65 8.32
C ASN A 55 -3.24 -10.71 7.74
N THR A 56 -3.06 -11.97 8.17
CA THR A 56 -3.90 -13.10 7.75
C THR A 56 -4.97 -13.52 8.77
N ASP A 57 -5.11 -12.81 9.88
CA ASP A 57 -6.00 -13.20 10.99
C ASP A 57 -7.47 -13.29 10.56
N GLY A 58 -7.86 -12.50 9.55
CA GLY A 58 -9.20 -12.53 8.96
C GLY A 58 -9.48 -13.72 8.05
N LEU A 59 -8.46 -14.43 7.56
CA LEU A 59 -8.61 -15.50 6.57
C LEU A 59 -9.01 -16.85 7.17
N ASN A 60 -8.75 -17.06 8.46
CA ASN A 60 -9.00 -18.33 9.15
C ASN A 60 -10.23 -18.31 10.06
N GLN A 61 -11.21 -17.44 9.77
CA GLN A 61 -12.43 -17.39 10.57
C GLN A 61 -13.36 -18.57 10.23
N PRO A 62 -13.75 -19.42 11.21
CA PRO A 62 -14.70 -20.50 10.98
C PRO A 62 -16.08 -19.90 10.71
N GLY A 63 -16.51 -19.87 9.44
CA GLY A 63 -17.86 -19.44 9.07
C GLY A 63 -18.01 -18.77 7.69
N SER A 64 -16.92 -18.38 7.04
CA SER A 64 -16.98 -17.75 5.70
C SER A 64 -17.05 -18.83 4.61
N ARG A 65 -18.27 -19.18 4.21
CA ARG A 65 -18.58 -19.82 2.91
C ARG A 65 -19.40 -18.85 2.08
#